data_AF-A0A7W0ZR90-F1
#
_entry.id   AF-A0A7W0ZR90-F1
#
_cell.length_a   1.000
_cell.length_b   1.000
_cell.length_c   1.000
_cell.angle_alpha   90.00
_cell.angle_beta   90.00
_cell.angle_gamma   90.00
#
_symmetry.space_group_name_H-M   'P 1'
#
loop_
_entity.id
_entity.type
_entity.pdbx_description
1 polymer ?
#
loop_
_entity_poly.entity_id
_entity_poly.type
_entity_poly.pdbx_seq_one_letter_code
_entity_poly.pdbx_strand_id
1 'polypeptide(L)'
;MMAGGNGNGNGSGNGHSNGNGSSGSRGGYFLETELAWGQHATMPPWPDAKRGELLPPLREPVTGKPRLDVAQILAGKNILVIGTTGFVGKVALSMLLHRYPEVGKVFCLVRPGAGNTADERFYKKVASSEAFDPVRDVHGTGYDAFMRSKIIAVAGDIGRPLCNFTDEQFAEIEAAGGLDVILNSAGLVSFAPSLESALRINAMGAKNVLDVARKTGAKLCHVSTCYVAGRRDGDVWEDEPVVGYFPRSSTVSHDYGNEDELLDRDFDPVAEIADCQKIIDHARERSNDRQHISEFRERGAEALRTQRRDPDNENDLKIAVARERKIWLNDVLTKLGMERAEHWGWTNTYTYTKSLGEQIILSDTSVSSTIVRPSVVESSIRFPFPGWNEGFNTTAPLMYLMLKGHRSVPMGEDTALDVI
;
A
#
# COMPACT_ATOMS: atom_id res chain seq x y z
N MET A 1 -49.62 -11.91 -36.52
CA MET A 1 -49.78 -12.31 -37.93
C MET A 1 -48.47 -12.94 -38.36
N MET A 2 -48.54 -14.23 -38.74
CA MET A 2 -47.75 -14.96 -39.75
C MET A 2 -46.22 -14.80 -39.70
N ALA A 3 -45.46 -15.81 -39.24
CA ALA A 3 -45.01 -17.03 -39.97
C ALA A 3 -43.65 -16.78 -40.69
N GLY A 4 -42.65 -17.66 -40.67
CA GLY A 4 -42.46 -18.99 -40.10
C GLY A 4 -41.25 -19.68 -40.76
N GLY A 5 -40.78 -20.80 -40.19
CA GLY A 5 -39.96 -21.82 -40.88
C GLY A 5 -38.53 -21.95 -40.37
N ASN A 6 -38.18 -22.83 -39.42
CA ASN A 6 -37.93 -24.29 -39.49
C ASN A 6 -36.72 -24.73 -40.33
N GLY A 7 -35.82 -25.48 -39.70
CA GLY A 7 -34.72 -26.21 -40.37
C GLY A 7 -33.81 -26.94 -39.39
N ASN A 8 -34.27 -28.10 -38.92
CA ASN A 8 -33.62 -29.04 -38.00
C ASN A 8 -32.50 -29.83 -38.72
N GLY A 9 -31.46 -30.29 -38.01
CA GLY A 9 -30.41 -31.14 -38.60
C GLY A 9 -29.45 -31.78 -37.59
N ASN A 10 -29.83 -32.98 -37.14
CA ASN A 10 -29.11 -33.95 -36.31
C ASN A 10 -27.68 -34.31 -36.76
N GLY A 11 -26.86 -34.78 -35.80
CA GLY A 11 -25.92 -35.88 -36.09
C GLY A 11 -24.76 -36.08 -35.11
N SER A 12 -24.91 -37.07 -34.20
CA SER A 12 -23.90 -38.06 -33.73
C SER A 12 -22.50 -37.58 -33.29
N GLY A 13 -21.97 -37.91 -32.11
CA GLY A 13 -21.93 -39.23 -31.48
C GLY A 13 -20.45 -39.63 -31.23
N ASN A 14 -20.23 -40.48 -30.22
CA ASN A 14 -18.96 -40.98 -29.64
C ASN A 14 -18.41 -40.12 -28.48
N GLY A 15 -18.04 -40.68 -27.33
CA GLY A 15 -17.79 -42.06 -26.94
C GLY A 15 -16.79 -42.02 -25.78
N HIS A 16 -17.02 -42.86 -24.77
CA HIS A 16 -16.36 -42.85 -23.46
C HIS A 16 -14.83 -43.04 -23.47
N SER A 17 -14.16 -42.53 -22.43
CA SER A 17 -13.21 -43.35 -21.64
C SER A 17 -12.92 -42.72 -20.27
N ASN A 18 -13.30 -43.44 -19.21
CA ASN A 18 -12.77 -43.28 -17.85
C ASN A 18 -11.29 -43.73 -17.83
N GLY A 19 -10.42 -42.91 -17.26
CA GLY A 19 -9.04 -43.26 -16.91
C GLY A 19 -8.77 -42.87 -15.46
N ASN A 20 -8.62 -43.88 -14.60
CA ASN A 20 -8.35 -43.77 -13.18
C ASN A 20 -6.84 -43.66 -12.94
N GLY A 21 -6.44 -42.80 -11.99
CA GLY A 21 -5.20 -42.94 -11.22
C GLY A 21 -3.87 -42.49 -11.85
N SER A 22 -3.46 -41.27 -11.54
CA SER A 22 -2.09 -41.03 -11.08
C SER A 22 -2.10 -39.89 -10.06
N SER A 23 -1.34 -40.09 -8.98
CA SER A 23 -1.13 -39.13 -7.89
C SER A 23 -0.48 -37.86 -8.43
N GLY A 24 -1.31 -36.90 -8.84
CA GLY A 24 -0.86 -35.56 -9.20
C GLY A 24 -0.43 -34.80 -7.95
N SER A 25 0.86 -34.58 -7.80
CA SER A 25 1.42 -33.51 -6.98
C SER A 25 0.63 -32.24 -7.25
N ARG A 26 -0.17 -31.79 -6.27
CA ARG A 26 -0.95 -30.55 -6.39
C ARG A 26 0.04 -29.41 -6.65
N GLY A 27 -0.11 -28.80 -7.82
CA GLY A 27 0.80 -27.81 -8.36
C GLY A 27 1.02 -26.66 -7.40
N GLY A 28 2.29 -26.45 -7.04
CA GLY A 28 2.71 -25.13 -6.60
C GLY A 28 2.36 -24.15 -7.71
N TYR A 29 1.83 -22.99 -7.33
CA TYR A 29 1.89 -21.83 -8.20
C TYR A 29 3.37 -21.49 -8.37
N PHE A 30 3.99 -22.11 -9.36
CA PHE A 30 5.13 -21.53 -10.03
C PHE A 30 4.68 -20.12 -10.41
N LEU A 31 5.56 -19.12 -10.27
CA LEU A 31 5.45 -17.98 -11.16
C LEU A 31 5.51 -18.59 -12.57
N GLU A 32 4.35 -18.86 -13.17
CA GLU A 32 4.19 -19.00 -14.61
C GLU A 32 4.58 -17.64 -15.18
N THR A 33 5.89 -17.41 -15.26
CA THR A 33 6.49 -16.40 -16.12
C THR A 33 6.26 -16.75 -17.60
N GLU A 34 5.49 -17.80 -17.89
CA GLU A 34 4.87 -18.07 -19.19
C GLU A 34 3.64 -17.19 -19.47
N LEU A 35 3.24 -16.29 -18.57
CA LEU A 35 2.71 -15.00 -19.02
C LEU A 35 3.86 -14.23 -19.70
N ALA A 36 4.14 -14.64 -20.93
CA ALA A 36 4.74 -13.84 -21.99
C ALA A 36 5.76 -12.76 -21.58
N TRP A 37 6.88 -13.16 -20.96
CA TRP A 37 8.13 -12.82 -21.65
C TRP A 37 8.27 -13.86 -22.76
N GLY A 38 7.45 -13.73 -23.80
CA GLY A 38 7.51 -14.61 -24.96
C GLY A 38 8.96 -14.69 -25.44
N GLN A 39 9.34 -15.79 -26.11
CA GLN A 39 10.56 -15.82 -26.92
C GLN A 39 10.71 -14.45 -27.60
N HIS A 40 11.69 -13.67 -27.15
CA HIS A 40 11.91 -12.28 -27.55
C HIS A 40 10.62 -11.56 -27.96
N ALA A 41 9.96 -10.87 -27.02
CA ALA A 41 9.11 -9.76 -27.46
C ALA A 41 9.99 -8.87 -28.35
N THR A 42 9.82 -8.99 -29.67
CA THR A 42 10.45 -8.18 -30.71
C THR A 42 9.79 -6.81 -30.79
N MET A 43 8.97 -6.48 -29.78
CA MET A 43 8.56 -5.12 -29.52
C MET A 43 9.84 -4.36 -29.17
N PRO A 44 10.24 -3.35 -29.97
CA PRO A 44 11.30 -2.46 -29.53
C PRO A 44 10.93 -1.96 -28.12
N PRO A 45 11.93 -1.78 -27.22
CA PRO A 45 11.68 -1.05 -25.98
C PRO A 45 10.87 0.19 -26.32
N TRP A 46 9.81 0.44 -25.55
CA TRP A 46 8.99 1.65 -25.74
C TRP A 46 9.97 2.81 -25.89
N PRO A 47 10.01 3.49 -27.05
CA PRO A 47 11.01 4.52 -27.26
C PRO A 47 10.86 5.53 -26.12
N ASP A 48 11.97 5.93 -25.51
CA ASP A 48 11.97 7.12 -24.66
C ASP A 48 11.51 8.26 -25.58
N ALA A 49 10.21 8.54 -25.53
CA ALA A 49 9.55 9.37 -26.51
C ALA A 49 10.03 10.83 -26.39
N LYS A 50 10.71 11.19 -25.29
CA LYS A 50 11.40 12.47 -25.12
C LYS A 50 12.80 12.52 -25.74
N ARG A 51 13.56 11.41 -25.77
CA ARG A 51 15.00 11.46 -26.06
C ARG A 51 15.43 10.81 -27.38
N GLY A 52 14.55 10.03 -28.03
CA GLY A 52 14.92 9.33 -29.27
C GLY A 52 16.05 8.31 -29.09
N GLU A 53 16.37 7.97 -27.84
CA GLU A 53 17.36 6.98 -27.47
C GLU A 53 16.64 5.66 -27.16
N LEU A 54 17.24 4.55 -27.59
CA LEU A 54 16.75 3.22 -27.24
C LEU A 54 16.99 3.01 -25.75
N LEU A 55 15.98 2.52 -25.01
CA LEU A 55 16.20 2.07 -23.64
C LEU A 55 17.38 1.11 -23.62
N PRO A 56 18.26 1.18 -22.61
CA PRO A 56 19.29 0.16 -22.43
C PRO A 56 18.61 -1.22 -22.46
N PRO A 57 19.22 -2.22 -23.13
CA PRO A 57 18.64 -3.54 -23.17
C PRO A 57 18.33 -4.01 -21.74
N LEU A 58 17.13 -4.53 -21.52
CA LEU A 58 16.78 -5.19 -20.26
C LEU A 58 17.94 -6.10 -19.87
N ARG A 59 18.40 -6.01 -18.62
CA ARG A 59 19.45 -6.90 -18.10
C ARG A 59 19.09 -8.31 -18.53
N GLU A 60 20.05 -9.04 -19.13
CA GLU A 60 19.80 -10.41 -19.53
C GLU A 60 19.18 -11.16 -18.33
N PRO A 61 18.09 -11.93 -18.54
CA PRO A 61 17.49 -12.70 -17.48
C PRO A 61 18.59 -13.46 -16.76
N VAL A 62 18.60 -13.43 -15.42
CA VAL A 62 19.68 -14.09 -14.66
C VAL A 62 19.61 -15.60 -14.93
N THR A 63 20.32 -16.06 -15.96
CA THR A 63 20.41 -17.46 -16.33
C THR A 63 21.34 -18.13 -15.33
N GLY A 64 20.84 -19.11 -14.57
CA GLY A 64 21.67 -19.93 -13.67
C GLY A 64 21.41 -19.73 -12.16
N LYS A 65 20.52 -18.84 -11.73
CA LYS A 65 19.99 -18.92 -10.37
C LYS A 65 18.93 -20.02 -10.29
N PRO A 66 18.96 -20.91 -9.28
CA PRO A 66 17.91 -21.91 -9.10
C PRO A 66 16.57 -21.21 -8.93
N ARG A 67 15.52 -21.76 -9.57
CA ARG A 67 14.14 -21.29 -9.38
C ARG A 67 13.80 -21.32 -7.89
N LEU A 68 13.18 -20.25 -7.39
CA LEU A 68 12.71 -20.19 -6.02
C LEU A 68 11.51 -21.11 -5.86
N ASP A 69 11.60 -22.11 -4.99
CA ASP A 69 10.45 -22.87 -4.51
C ASP A 69 9.80 -22.08 -3.37
N VAL A 70 8.85 -21.21 -3.72
CA VAL A 70 8.16 -20.34 -2.76
C VAL A 70 7.39 -21.16 -1.73
N ALA A 71 6.83 -22.31 -2.12
CA ALA A 71 6.10 -23.16 -1.19
C ALA A 71 7.04 -23.75 -0.13
N GLN A 72 8.20 -24.25 -0.55
CA GLN A 72 9.22 -24.75 0.37
C GLN A 72 9.77 -23.64 1.27
N ILE A 73 10.02 -22.44 0.73
CA ILE A 73 10.56 -21.30 1.49
C ILE A 73 9.57 -20.85 2.58
N LEU A 74 8.28 -20.82 2.28
CA LEU A 74 7.24 -20.33 3.20
C LEU A 74 6.68 -21.43 4.12
N ALA A 75 6.93 -22.71 3.84
CA ALA A 75 6.45 -23.81 4.65
C ALA A 75 6.90 -23.66 6.12
N GLY A 76 5.94 -23.68 7.04
CA GLY A 76 6.15 -23.52 8.48
C GLY A 76 6.58 -22.12 8.91
N LYS A 77 6.68 -21.14 8.01
CA LYS A 77 7.12 -19.78 8.35
C LYS A 77 6.02 -18.97 9.02
N ASN A 78 6.37 -18.30 10.11
CA ASN A 78 5.48 -17.40 10.81
C ASN A 78 5.64 -15.98 10.27
N ILE A 79 4.53 -15.36 9.86
CA ILE A 79 4.55 -14.07 9.14
C ILE A 79 3.65 -13.07 9.85
N LEU A 80 4.17 -11.86 10.11
CA LEU A 80 3.34 -10.72 10.48
C LEU A 80 2.95 -9.95 9.22
N VAL A 81 1.66 -9.91 8.91
CA VAL A 81 1.11 -9.11 7.80
C VAL A 81 0.44 -7.87 8.37
N ILE A 82 0.93 -6.71 7.96
CA ILE A 82 0.40 -5.40 8.34
C ILE A 82 -0.25 -4.77 7.11
N GLY A 83 -1.48 -4.26 7.27
CA GLY A 83 -2.24 -3.65 6.17
C GLY A 83 -3.31 -4.56 5.56
N THR A 84 -3.70 -5.65 6.22
CA THR A 84 -4.69 -6.63 5.73
C THR A 84 -6.12 -6.09 5.58
N THR A 85 -6.41 -4.94 6.20
CA THR A 85 -7.70 -4.25 6.01
C THR A 85 -7.74 -3.38 4.76
N GLY A 86 -6.61 -3.19 4.07
CA GLY A 86 -6.52 -2.46 2.81
C GLY A 86 -6.41 -3.41 1.61
N PHE A 87 -6.54 -2.84 0.42
CA PHE A 87 -6.60 -3.55 -0.86
C PHE A 87 -5.45 -4.56 -1.08
N VAL A 88 -4.22 -4.07 -1.22
CA VAL A 88 -3.04 -4.90 -1.53
C VAL A 88 -2.78 -5.93 -0.44
N GLY A 89 -2.76 -5.51 0.83
CA GLY A 89 -2.49 -6.41 1.95
C GLY A 89 -3.53 -7.52 2.08
N LYS A 90 -4.79 -7.26 1.71
CA LYS A 90 -5.86 -8.27 1.72
C LYS A 90 -5.66 -9.32 0.63
N VAL A 91 -5.38 -8.90 -0.59
CA VAL A 91 -5.09 -9.82 -1.70
C VAL A 91 -3.84 -10.64 -1.42
N ALA A 92 -2.78 -9.99 -0.94
CA ALA A 92 -1.53 -10.67 -0.57
C ALA A 92 -1.78 -11.76 0.48
N LEU A 93 -2.60 -11.48 1.50
CA LEU A 93 -2.97 -12.48 2.51
C LEU A 93 -3.80 -13.62 1.91
N SER A 94 -4.80 -13.33 1.08
CA SER A 94 -5.60 -14.36 0.42
C SER A 94 -4.75 -15.24 -0.50
N MET A 95 -3.87 -14.64 -1.30
CA MET A 95 -2.91 -15.36 -2.15
C MET A 95 -1.98 -16.24 -1.33
N LEU A 96 -1.45 -15.73 -0.20
CA LEU A 96 -0.58 -16.49 0.69
C LEU A 96 -1.28 -17.76 1.20
N LEU A 97 -2.49 -17.63 1.73
CA LEU A 97 -3.24 -18.76 2.28
C LEU A 97 -3.72 -19.75 1.20
N HIS A 98 -4.12 -19.25 0.03
CA HIS A 98 -4.60 -20.07 -1.07
C HIS A 98 -3.46 -20.85 -1.76
N ARG A 99 -2.32 -20.19 -2.01
CA ARG A 99 -1.22 -20.75 -2.81
C ARG A 99 -0.19 -21.47 -1.96
N TYR A 100 -0.04 -21.09 -0.70
CA TYR A 100 0.97 -21.61 0.23
C TYR A 100 0.33 -21.98 1.58
N PRO A 101 -0.64 -22.92 1.61
CA PRO A 101 -1.36 -23.29 2.84
C PRO A 101 -0.47 -23.92 3.90
N GLU A 102 0.74 -24.37 3.55
CA GLU A 102 1.75 -24.90 4.48
C GLU A 102 2.49 -23.82 5.28
N VAL A 103 2.21 -22.54 5.04
CA VAL A 103 2.69 -21.44 5.89
C VAL A 103 2.33 -21.68 7.36
N GLY A 104 3.16 -21.21 8.29
CA GLY A 104 2.92 -21.34 9.72
C GLY A 104 1.76 -20.47 10.21
N LYS A 105 1.96 -19.77 11.31
CA LYS A 105 1.00 -18.77 11.81
C LYS A 105 1.16 -17.45 11.05
N VAL A 106 0.04 -16.86 10.67
CA VAL A 106 0.00 -15.53 10.07
C VAL A 106 -0.63 -14.55 11.05
N PHE A 107 0.21 -13.73 11.65
CA PHE A 107 -0.21 -12.67 12.54
C PHE A 107 -0.70 -11.49 11.71
N CYS A 108 -1.88 -10.98 12.00
CA CYS A 108 -2.48 -9.87 11.25
C CYS A 108 -2.63 -8.67 12.18
N LEU A 109 -1.84 -7.62 11.97
CA LEU A 109 -2.01 -6.38 12.74
C LEU A 109 -3.30 -5.69 12.30
N VAL A 110 -4.24 -5.54 13.24
CA VAL A 110 -5.52 -4.87 13.01
C VAL A 110 -5.75 -3.82 14.09
N ARG A 111 -5.91 -2.55 13.67
CA ARG A 111 -6.31 -1.48 14.58
C ARG A 111 -7.68 -1.80 15.21
N PRO A 112 -7.83 -1.79 16.54
CA PRO A 112 -9.15 -2.01 17.15
C PRO A 112 -10.14 -0.93 16.71
N GLY A 113 -11.41 -1.32 16.53
CA GLY A 113 -12.49 -0.38 16.24
C GLY A 113 -13.16 0.09 17.53
N ALA A 114 -13.96 1.16 17.46
CA ALA A 114 -14.85 1.51 18.56
C ALA A 114 -15.77 0.30 18.87
N GLY A 115 -15.57 -0.32 20.04
CA GLY A 115 -16.35 -1.47 20.51
C GLY A 115 -16.12 -2.81 19.79
N ASN A 116 -15.03 -2.98 19.02
CA ASN A 116 -14.70 -4.30 18.43
C ASN A 116 -13.23 -4.64 18.69
N THR A 117 -12.98 -5.89 19.06
CA THR A 117 -11.63 -6.47 19.16
C THR A 117 -10.95 -6.55 17.79
N ALA A 118 -9.63 -6.74 17.77
CA ALA A 118 -8.88 -6.95 16.54
C ALA A 118 -9.37 -8.20 15.78
N ASP A 119 -9.69 -9.27 16.51
CA ASP A 119 -10.24 -10.51 15.97
C ASP A 119 -11.59 -10.30 15.28
N GLU A 120 -12.56 -9.74 16.00
CA GLU A 120 -13.89 -9.47 15.44
C GLU A 120 -13.79 -8.59 14.20
N ARG A 121 -12.95 -7.55 14.24
CA ARG A 121 -12.74 -6.66 13.10
C ARG A 121 -12.10 -7.39 11.92
N PHE A 122 -11.12 -8.26 12.16
CA PHE A 122 -10.47 -9.06 11.12
C PHE A 122 -11.49 -9.98 10.43
N TYR A 123 -12.19 -10.82 11.20
CA TYR A 123 -13.12 -11.79 10.61
C TYR A 123 -14.33 -11.12 9.94
N LYS A 124 -14.79 -9.97 10.47
CA LYS A 124 -15.90 -9.22 9.89
C LYS A 124 -15.55 -8.44 8.62
N LYS A 125 -14.31 -7.94 8.47
CA LYS A 125 -13.94 -7.06 7.34
C LYS A 125 -12.96 -7.68 6.34
N VAL A 126 -12.11 -8.59 6.80
CA VAL A 126 -11.03 -9.18 6.01
C VAL A 126 -11.45 -10.58 5.57
N ALA A 127 -11.65 -11.50 6.50
CA ALA A 127 -11.95 -12.90 6.17
C ALA A 127 -13.31 -13.07 5.45
N SER A 128 -14.27 -12.18 5.67
CA SER A 128 -15.58 -12.18 5.00
C SER A 128 -15.56 -11.55 3.59
N SER A 129 -14.48 -10.89 3.20
CA SER A 129 -14.38 -10.22 1.90
C SER A 129 -14.32 -11.25 0.78
N GLU A 130 -14.92 -10.95 -0.37
CA GLU A 130 -14.89 -11.75 -1.60
C GLU A 130 -13.45 -12.02 -2.09
N ALA A 131 -12.47 -11.23 -1.65
CA ALA A 131 -11.05 -11.53 -1.89
C ALA A 131 -10.60 -12.91 -1.38
N PHE A 132 -11.31 -13.47 -0.40
CA PHE A 132 -11.06 -14.80 0.17
C PHE A 132 -11.93 -15.90 -0.44
N ASP A 133 -12.75 -15.62 -1.47
CA ASP A 133 -13.54 -16.65 -2.16
C ASP A 133 -12.68 -17.81 -2.66
N PRO A 134 -11.49 -17.59 -3.27
CA PRO A 134 -10.62 -18.70 -3.66
C PRO A 134 -10.20 -19.60 -2.49
N VAL A 135 -9.97 -19.03 -1.30
CA VAL A 135 -9.65 -19.81 -0.09
C VAL A 135 -10.90 -20.57 0.38
N ARG A 136 -12.08 -19.93 0.36
CA ARG A 136 -13.35 -20.57 0.68
C ARG A 136 -13.66 -21.73 -0.25
N ASP A 137 -13.44 -21.59 -1.55
CA ASP A 137 -13.73 -22.62 -2.54
C ASP A 137 -12.89 -23.88 -2.30
N VAL A 138 -11.63 -23.72 -1.87
CA VAL A 138 -10.73 -24.84 -1.54
C VAL A 138 -11.16 -25.56 -0.26
N HIS A 139 -11.62 -24.83 0.76
CA HIS A 139 -11.88 -25.40 2.09
C HIS A 139 -13.36 -25.70 2.38
N GLY A 140 -14.30 -25.17 1.59
CA GLY A 140 -15.73 -25.35 1.76
C GLY A 140 -16.20 -25.04 3.19
N THR A 141 -16.92 -25.98 3.80
CA THR A 141 -17.39 -25.88 5.20
C THR A 141 -16.25 -25.84 6.23
N GLY A 142 -15.03 -26.23 5.85
CA GLY A 142 -13.83 -26.17 6.68
C GLY A 142 -13.12 -24.81 6.67
N TYR A 143 -13.63 -23.81 5.93
CA TYR A 143 -12.99 -22.49 5.80
C TYR A 143 -12.72 -21.82 7.15
N ASP A 144 -13.73 -21.73 8.02
CA ASP A 144 -13.59 -21.05 9.31
C ASP A 144 -12.55 -21.77 10.19
N ALA A 145 -12.57 -23.09 10.21
CA ALA A 145 -11.59 -23.89 10.96
C ALA A 145 -10.17 -23.69 10.42
N PHE A 146 -10.00 -23.66 9.09
CA PHE A 146 -8.71 -23.38 8.46
C PHE A 146 -8.21 -21.97 8.80
N MET A 147 -9.04 -20.95 8.63
CA MET A 147 -8.68 -19.56 8.95
C MET A 147 -8.30 -19.41 10.41
N ARG A 148 -9.07 -20.00 11.34
CA ARG A 148 -8.76 -20.02 12.78
C ARG A 148 -7.48 -20.78 13.11
N SER A 149 -7.13 -21.79 12.32
CA SER A 149 -5.88 -22.54 12.50
C SER A 149 -4.65 -21.75 12.03
N LYS A 150 -4.80 -20.82 11.10
CA LYS A 150 -3.68 -20.06 10.48
C LYS A 150 -3.54 -18.64 11.01
N ILE A 151 -4.64 -17.93 11.23
CA ILE A 151 -4.63 -16.49 11.52
C ILE A 151 -4.69 -16.22 13.02
N ILE A 152 -3.83 -15.30 13.46
CA ILE A 152 -3.91 -14.66 14.78
C ILE A 152 -4.03 -13.16 14.55
N ALA A 153 -5.19 -12.57 14.85
CA ALA A 153 -5.40 -11.14 14.71
C ALA A 153 -4.85 -10.41 15.96
N VAL A 154 -3.88 -9.53 15.76
CA VAL A 154 -3.18 -8.83 16.84
C VAL A 154 -3.57 -7.35 16.83
N ALA A 155 -4.02 -6.83 17.97
CA ALA A 155 -4.32 -5.40 18.09
C ALA A 155 -3.02 -4.59 18.03
N GLY A 156 -2.99 -3.57 17.18
CA GLY A 156 -1.82 -2.68 17.07
C GLY A 156 -2.08 -1.45 16.21
N ASP A 157 -1.15 -0.50 16.24
CA ASP A 157 -1.14 0.72 15.42
C ASP A 157 0.31 1.07 15.06
N ILE A 158 0.66 1.01 13.77
CA ILE A 158 2.01 1.36 13.31
C ILE A 158 2.37 2.82 13.62
N GLY A 159 1.40 3.71 13.82
CA GLY A 159 1.64 5.10 14.20
C GLY A 159 2.12 5.28 15.65
N ARG A 160 2.40 4.19 16.37
CA ARG A 160 2.85 4.16 17.76
C ARG A 160 4.13 3.34 17.91
N PRO A 161 5.00 3.64 18.90
CA PRO A 161 6.20 2.86 19.17
C PRO A 161 5.93 1.36 19.24
N LEU A 162 6.80 0.56 18.61
CA LEU A 162 6.66 -0.91 18.52
C LEU A 162 5.27 -1.36 18.04
N CYS A 163 4.64 -0.59 17.15
CA CYS A 163 3.30 -0.84 16.63
C CYS A 163 2.21 -0.92 17.72
N ASN A 164 2.46 -0.34 18.90
CA ASN A 164 1.62 -0.45 20.09
C ASN A 164 1.41 -1.91 20.56
N PHE A 165 2.37 -2.80 20.32
CA PHE A 165 2.33 -4.15 20.87
C PHE A 165 2.68 -4.15 22.36
N THR A 166 1.92 -4.91 23.14
CA THR A 166 2.23 -5.17 24.56
C THR A 166 3.23 -6.31 24.69
N ASP A 167 3.85 -6.43 25.85
CA ASP A 167 4.78 -7.54 26.11
C ASP A 167 4.07 -8.90 26.08
N GLU A 168 2.78 -8.97 26.44
CA GLU A 168 1.97 -10.18 26.30
C GLU A 168 1.79 -10.58 24.83
N GLN A 169 1.60 -9.61 23.93
CA GLN A 169 1.48 -9.89 22.49
C GLN A 169 2.80 -10.36 21.90
N PHE A 170 3.93 -9.80 22.35
CA PHE A 170 5.25 -10.34 21.99
C PHE A 170 5.43 -11.77 22.53
N ALA A 171 5.04 -12.04 23.77
CA ALA A 171 5.13 -13.38 24.36
C ALA A 171 4.24 -14.40 23.62
N GLU A 172 3.06 -14.01 23.14
CA GLU A 172 2.20 -14.86 22.31
C GLU A 172 2.86 -15.21 20.97
N ILE A 173 3.47 -14.22 20.32
CA ILE A 173 4.23 -14.41 19.08
C ILE A 173 5.40 -15.38 19.30
N GLU A 174 6.18 -15.19 20.37
CA GLU A 174 7.29 -16.06 20.74
C GLU A 174 6.81 -17.49 21.06
N ALA A 175 5.73 -17.63 21.83
CA ALA A 175 5.15 -18.93 22.18
C ALA A 175 4.63 -19.70 20.94
N ALA A 176 4.27 -19.00 19.88
CA ALA A 176 3.88 -19.57 18.60
C ALA A 176 5.07 -19.88 17.67
N GLY A 177 6.31 -19.70 18.12
CA GLY A 177 7.55 -19.99 17.37
C GLY A 177 8.26 -18.76 16.81
N GLY A 178 7.89 -17.55 17.24
CA GLY A 178 8.50 -16.29 16.80
C GLY A 178 8.03 -15.86 15.40
N LEU A 179 8.67 -14.81 14.84
CA LEU A 179 8.41 -14.32 13.48
C LEU A 179 9.62 -14.55 12.58
N ASP A 180 9.37 -15.09 11.38
CA ASP A 180 10.40 -15.18 10.34
C ASP A 180 10.43 -13.91 9.47
N VAL A 181 9.24 -13.37 9.14
CA VAL A 181 9.07 -12.27 8.18
C VAL A 181 7.96 -11.32 8.63
N ILE A 182 8.18 -10.03 8.43
CA ILE A 182 7.15 -8.98 8.50
C ILE A 182 6.88 -8.47 7.09
N LEU A 183 5.66 -8.62 6.62
CA LEU A 183 5.15 -8.00 5.40
C LEU A 183 4.40 -6.72 5.76
N ASN A 184 5.04 -5.57 5.56
CA ASN A 184 4.45 -4.27 5.86
C ASN A 184 3.84 -3.63 4.60
N SER A 185 2.53 -3.79 4.43
CA SER A 185 1.73 -3.14 3.39
C SER A 185 0.88 -1.97 3.93
N ALA A 186 1.13 -1.54 5.17
CA ALA A 186 0.41 -0.40 5.71
C ALA A 186 0.96 0.94 5.18
N GLY A 187 0.05 1.84 4.88
CA GLY A 187 0.35 3.20 4.46
C GLY A 187 -0.90 4.07 4.47
N LEU A 188 -0.70 5.38 4.53
CA LEU A 188 -1.77 6.35 4.34
C LEU A 188 -1.81 6.75 2.86
N VAL A 189 -2.67 6.09 2.08
CA VAL A 189 -2.84 6.38 0.65
C VAL A 189 -3.88 7.49 0.50
N SER A 190 -3.43 8.73 0.63
CA SER A 190 -4.21 9.95 0.37
C SER A 190 -3.31 10.89 -0.42
N PHE A 191 -3.87 11.60 -1.39
CA PHE A 191 -3.12 12.59 -2.18
C PHE A 191 -2.86 13.89 -1.41
N ALA A 192 -3.69 14.20 -0.41
CA ALA A 192 -3.57 15.41 0.40
C ALA A 192 -3.70 15.10 1.91
N PRO A 193 -2.80 14.27 2.49
CA PRO A 193 -2.78 14.06 3.92
C PRO A 193 -2.12 15.25 4.62
N SER A 194 -2.54 15.56 5.85
CA SER A 194 -1.77 16.45 6.72
C SER A 194 -0.35 15.92 6.91
N LEU A 195 0.66 16.80 6.95
CA LEU A 195 2.05 16.43 7.24
C LEU A 195 2.17 15.53 8.48
N GLU A 196 1.48 15.87 9.58
CA GLU A 196 1.49 15.06 10.80
C GLU A 196 1.03 13.62 10.57
N SER A 197 -0.13 13.44 9.94
CA SER A 197 -0.65 12.10 9.67
C SER A 197 0.25 11.31 8.71
N ALA A 198 0.77 11.96 7.67
CA ALA A 198 1.63 11.33 6.68
C ALA A 198 2.96 10.89 7.31
N LEU A 199 3.62 11.79 8.05
CA LEU A 199 4.88 11.51 8.74
C LEU A 199 4.71 10.40 9.78
N ARG A 200 3.65 10.46 10.60
CA ARG A 200 3.38 9.47 11.65
C ARG A 200 3.19 8.06 11.10
N ILE A 201 2.54 7.91 9.95
CA ILE A 201 2.19 6.61 9.39
C ILE A 201 3.25 6.11 8.40
N ASN A 202 3.67 6.93 7.44
CA ASN A 202 4.53 6.48 6.35
C ASN A 202 6.01 6.46 6.73
N ALA A 203 6.48 7.43 7.53
CA ALA A 203 7.87 7.50 7.97
C ALA A 203 8.06 6.86 9.36
N MET A 204 7.44 7.44 10.39
CA MET A 204 7.57 6.91 11.75
C MET A 204 6.92 5.54 11.90
N GLY A 205 5.87 5.24 11.13
CA GLY A 205 5.30 3.90 11.12
C GLY A 205 6.22 2.86 10.50
N ALA A 206 6.99 3.21 9.46
CA ALA A 206 8.06 2.35 8.95
C ALA A 206 9.13 2.10 10.03
N LYS A 207 9.54 3.15 10.76
CA LYS A 207 10.45 3.02 11.91
C LYS A 207 9.90 2.07 12.98
N ASN A 208 8.64 2.21 13.37
CA ASN A 208 8.04 1.40 14.42
C ASN A 208 7.97 -0.07 14.01
N VAL A 209 7.70 -0.35 12.72
CA VAL A 209 7.74 -1.71 12.18
C VAL A 209 9.16 -2.27 12.13
N LEU A 210 10.14 -1.46 11.74
CA LEU A 210 11.56 -1.82 11.81
C LEU A 210 11.99 -2.15 13.25
N ASP A 211 11.50 -1.40 14.24
CA ASP A 211 11.77 -1.67 15.65
C ASP A 211 11.16 -3.02 16.10
N VAL A 212 9.97 -3.39 15.59
CA VAL A 212 9.39 -4.73 15.81
C VAL A 212 10.23 -5.82 15.15
N ALA A 213 10.69 -5.60 13.91
CA ALA A 213 11.57 -6.53 13.21
C ALA A 213 12.86 -6.76 14.00
N ARG A 214 13.47 -5.69 14.51
CA ARG A 214 14.68 -5.77 15.35
C ARG A 214 14.42 -6.52 16.66
N LYS A 215 13.30 -6.26 17.33
CA LYS A 215 12.94 -6.94 18.60
C LYS A 215 12.68 -8.44 18.41
N THR A 216 12.13 -8.84 17.26
CA THR A 216 11.73 -10.23 16.99
C THR A 216 12.76 -11.02 16.17
N GLY A 217 13.76 -10.36 15.60
CA GLY A 217 14.72 -10.98 14.68
C GLY A 217 14.16 -11.27 13.29
N ALA A 218 12.94 -10.82 12.99
CA ALA A 218 12.26 -11.07 11.72
C ALA A 218 12.87 -10.23 10.58
N LYS A 219 12.83 -10.78 9.36
CA LYS A 219 13.15 -10.03 8.13
C LYS A 219 12.01 -9.08 7.77
N LEU A 220 12.30 -7.95 7.15
CA LEU A 220 11.29 -6.95 6.79
C LEU A 220 11.12 -6.84 5.27
N CYS A 221 9.89 -7.04 4.79
CA CYS A 221 9.47 -6.66 3.45
C CYS A 221 8.53 -5.46 3.55
N HIS A 222 8.97 -4.28 3.10
CA HIS A 222 8.18 -3.05 3.15
C HIS A 222 7.64 -2.69 1.77
N VAL A 223 6.33 -2.53 1.67
CA VAL A 223 5.67 -2.05 0.46
C VAL A 223 5.70 -0.52 0.47
N SER A 224 6.45 0.04 -0.45
CA SER A 224 6.53 1.46 -0.76
C SER A 224 5.71 1.79 -2.02
N THR A 225 6.23 2.62 -2.91
CA THR A 225 5.62 2.99 -4.19
C THR A 225 6.69 3.47 -5.17
N CYS A 226 6.56 3.22 -6.47
CA CYS A 226 7.51 3.74 -7.46
C CYS A 226 7.49 5.29 -7.52
N TYR A 227 6.41 5.92 -7.07
CA TYR A 227 6.26 7.37 -7.03
C TYR A 227 7.18 8.08 -6.02
N VAL A 228 7.94 7.36 -5.19
CA VAL A 228 9.00 7.96 -4.37
C VAL A 228 10.12 8.57 -5.23
N ALA A 229 10.19 8.24 -6.52
CA ALA A 229 11.04 8.93 -7.49
C ALA A 229 10.73 10.43 -7.59
N GLY A 230 9.52 10.86 -7.21
CA GLY A 230 9.11 12.27 -7.24
C GLY A 230 8.83 12.75 -8.66
N ARG A 231 9.31 13.94 -9.00
CA ARG A 231 9.12 14.59 -10.31
C ARG A 231 10.33 14.40 -11.25
N ARG A 232 11.21 13.44 -10.95
CA ARG A 232 12.36 13.11 -11.80
C ARG A 232 11.87 12.52 -13.12
N ASP A 233 12.42 12.97 -14.24
CA ASP A 233 12.22 12.34 -15.54
C ASP A 233 13.35 11.33 -15.83
N GLY A 234 13.08 10.40 -16.75
CA GLY A 234 14.01 9.35 -17.16
C GLY A 234 13.96 8.10 -16.27
N ASP A 235 14.92 7.21 -16.48
CA ASP A 235 14.92 5.90 -15.84
C ASP A 235 15.23 6.01 -14.33
N VAL A 236 14.51 5.21 -13.53
CA VAL A 236 14.75 5.05 -12.09
C VAL A 236 14.95 3.59 -11.77
N TRP A 237 16.19 3.22 -11.44
CA TRP A 237 16.54 1.84 -11.18
C TRP A 237 16.36 1.46 -9.71
N GLU A 238 15.95 0.22 -9.47
CA GLU A 238 15.70 -0.28 -8.11
C GLU A 238 16.97 -0.41 -7.26
N ASP A 239 18.16 -0.40 -7.88
CA ASP A 239 19.46 -0.50 -7.22
C ASP A 239 20.18 0.84 -6.99
N GLU A 240 19.51 1.97 -7.27
CA GLU A 240 20.02 3.29 -6.93
C GLU A 240 20.12 3.51 -5.40
N PRO A 241 21.14 4.25 -4.92
CA PRO A 241 21.25 4.61 -3.50
C PRO A 241 20.00 5.38 -3.02
N VAL A 242 19.42 4.94 -1.90
CA VAL A 242 18.19 5.53 -1.35
C VAL A 242 18.45 6.49 -0.19
N VAL A 243 19.44 6.20 0.66
CA VAL A 243 19.73 7.05 1.84
C VAL A 243 20.34 8.37 1.37
N GLY A 244 19.72 9.49 1.73
CA GLY A 244 20.08 10.83 1.25
C GLY A 244 19.42 11.21 -0.08
N TYR A 245 18.62 10.32 -0.68
CA TYR A 245 17.91 10.62 -1.92
C TYR A 245 16.86 11.72 -1.72
N PHE A 246 16.84 12.67 -2.64
CA PHE A 246 15.71 13.57 -2.87
C PHE A 246 15.67 14.02 -4.36
N PRO A 247 14.48 14.20 -4.97
CA PRO A 247 14.36 14.40 -6.41
C PRO A 247 15.04 15.64 -7.00
N ARG A 248 15.26 16.70 -6.21
CA ARG A 248 15.94 17.95 -6.64
C ARG A 248 17.45 17.94 -6.41
N SER A 249 18.05 16.82 -6.03
CA SER A 249 19.51 16.72 -5.87
C SER A 249 20.21 16.98 -7.21
N SER A 250 21.27 17.78 -7.20
CA SER A 250 22.10 18.08 -8.37
C SER A 250 22.82 16.86 -8.98
N THR A 251 22.96 15.76 -8.22
CA THR A 251 23.56 14.52 -8.72
C THR A 251 22.53 13.55 -9.31
N VAL A 252 21.24 13.82 -9.07
CA VAL A 252 20.12 12.95 -9.40
C VAL A 252 19.20 13.58 -10.44
N SER A 253 18.96 14.88 -10.34
CA SER A 253 18.12 15.61 -11.28
C SER A 253 18.95 16.15 -12.43
N HIS A 254 18.40 16.01 -13.64
CA HIS A 254 18.88 16.70 -14.83
C HIS A 254 17.78 17.57 -15.45
N ASP A 255 16.64 17.69 -14.78
CA ASP A 255 15.38 18.19 -15.37
C ASP A 255 14.95 19.55 -14.81
N TYR A 256 15.45 19.95 -13.65
CA TYR A 256 15.13 21.28 -13.08
C TYR A 256 16.01 22.40 -13.66
N GLY A 257 17.06 22.06 -14.41
CA GLY A 257 18.07 23.02 -14.85
C GLY A 257 19.00 23.42 -13.70
N ASN A 258 20.26 23.74 -14.01
CA ASN A 258 21.32 23.98 -13.03
C ASN A 258 20.99 25.01 -11.93
N GLU A 259 20.05 25.92 -12.16
CA GLU A 259 19.69 26.99 -11.21
C GLU A 259 18.68 26.54 -10.13
N ASP A 260 17.92 25.47 -10.37
CA ASP A 260 16.88 24.95 -9.46
C ASP A 260 17.27 23.64 -8.76
N GLU A 261 18.45 23.09 -9.04
CA GLU A 261 19.00 21.92 -8.35
C GLU A 261 19.59 22.31 -6.98
N LEU A 262 19.42 21.45 -5.98
CA LEU A 262 19.99 21.62 -4.64
C LEU A 262 21.20 20.70 -4.47
N LEU A 263 22.11 21.06 -3.57
CA LEU A 263 23.29 20.26 -3.31
C LEU A 263 22.92 19.06 -2.45
N ASP A 264 23.57 17.91 -2.66
CA ASP A 264 23.27 16.69 -1.91
C ASP A 264 23.39 16.86 -0.39
N ARG A 265 24.29 17.75 0.05
CA ARG A 265 24.50 18.10 1.46
C ARG A 265 23.34 18.89 2.09
N ASP A 266 22.40 19.38 1.30
CA ASP A 266 21.29 20.20 1.78
C ASP A 266 20.18 19.33 2.39
N PHE A 267 20.15 18.02 2.08
CA PHE A 267 19.16 17.09 2.58
C PHE A 267 19.78 16.02 3.48
N ASP A 268 19.30 15.94 4.72
CA ASP A 268 19.53 14.81 5.60
C ASP A 268 18.18 14.28 6.10
N PRO A 269 17.84 13.00 5.89
CA PRO A 269 16.51 12.48 6.22
C PRO A 269 16.19 12.55 7.70
N VAL A 270 17.19 12.43 8.59
CA VAL A 270 16.98 12.47 10.04
C VAL A 270 16.67 13.90 10.49
N ALA A 271 17.47 14.87 10.03
CA ALA A 271 17.23 16.28 10.27
C ALA A 271 15.89 16.74 9.67
N GLU A 272 15.56 16.28 8.46
CA GLU A 272 14.32 16.65 7.79
C GLU A 272 13.07 16.14 8.54
N ILE A 273 13.10 14.92 9.07
CA ILE A 273 12.03 14.40 9.94
C ILE A 273 11.92 15.25 11.22
N ALA A 274 13.04 15.61 11.84
CA ALA A 274 13.05 16.45 13.03
C ALA A 274 12.47 17.84 12.75
N ASP A 275 12.78 18.44 11.62
CA ASP A 275 12.22 19.72 11.22
C ASP A 275 10.75 19.62 10.83
N CYS A 276 10.28 18.48 10.28
CA CYS A 276 8.85 18.22 10.11
C CYS A 276 8.12 18.24 11.44
N GLN A 277 8.70 17.61 12.46
CA GLN A 277 8.13 17.61 13.80
C GLN A 277 8.04 19.03 14.38
N LYS A 278 9.08 19.86 14.24
CA LYS A 278 9.04 21.27 14.66
C LYS A 278 7.92 22.06 13.98
N ILE A 279 7.72 21.88 12.67
CA ILE A 279 6.62 22.55 11.93
C ILE A 279 5.26 22.12 12.49
N ILE A 280 5.08 20.82 12.76
CA ILE A 280 3.84 20.30 13.33
C ILE A 280 3.55 20.93 14.69
N ASP A 281 4.57 21.00 15.55
CA ASP A 281 4.42 21.55 16.90
C ASP A 281 4.13 23.06 16.87
N HIS A 282 4.79 23.82 16.00
CA HIS A 282 4.49 25.23 15.81
C HIS A 282 3.06 25.49 15.32
N ALA A 283 2.56 24.69 14.37
CA ALA A 283 1.18 24.80 13.90
C ALA A 283 0.17 24.51 15.03
N ARG A 284 0.47 23.53 15.89
CA ARG A 284 -0.34 23.23 17.07
C ARG A 284 -0.32 24.35 18.09
N GLU A 285 0.84 24.95 18.35
CA GLU A 285 0.96 26.10 19.26
C GLU A 285 0.15 27.30 18.75
N ARG A 286 0.27 27.63 17.46
CA ARG A 286 -0.51 28.69 16.81
C ARG A 286 -2.02 28.43 16.91
N SER A 287 -2.47 27.18 16.77
CA SER A 287 -3.89 26.84 16.94
C SER A 287 -4.44 27.09 18.35
N ASN A 288 -3.59 27.42 19.32
CA ASN A 288 -3.97 27.74 20.69
C ASN A 288 -3.82 29.24 21.02
N ASP A 289 -3.48 30.09 20.05
CA ASP A 289 -3.44 31.53 20.30
C ASP A 289 -4.85 32.13 20.46
N ARG A 290 -4.92 33.33 21.06
CA ARG A 290 -6.20 33.98 21.40
C ARG A 290 -7.04 34.31 20.17
N GLN A 291 -6.39 34.61 19.04
CA GLN A 291 -7.09 34.93 17.81
C GLN A 291 -7.76 33.69 17.23
N HIS A 292 -7.02 32.60 17.02
CA HIS A 292 -7.55 31.37 16.46
C HIS A 292 -8.60 30.74 17.38
N ILE A 293 -8.42 30.79 18.71
CA ILE A 293 -9.46 30.35 19.65
C ILE A 293 -10.77 31.12 19.45
N SER A 294 -10.70 32.44 19.24
CA SER A 294 -11.89 33.26 18.96
C SER A 294 -12.52 32.87 17.62
N GLU A 295 -11.71 32.73 16.57
CA GLU A 295 -12.17 32.34 15.23
C GLU A 295 -12.84 30.95 15.23
N PHE A 296 -12.27 29.97 15.93
CA PHE A 296 -12.86 28.63 16.05
C PHE A 296 -14.17 28.65 16.83
N ARG A 297 -14.30 29.53 17.83
CA ARG A 297 -15.56 29.72 18.55
C ARG A 297 -16.64 30.30 17.66
N GLU A 298 -16.32 31.32 16.86
CA GLU A 298 -17.24 31.93 15.90
C GLU A 298 -17.70 30.93 14.84
N ARG A 299 -16.75 30.22 14.21
CA ARG A 299 -17.06 29.17 13.22
C ARG A 299 -17.85 28.02 13.82
N GLY A 300 -17.50 27.58 15.03
CA GLY A 300 -18.20 26.51 15.74
C GLY A 300 -19.64 26.87 16.05
N ALA A 301 -19.89 28.10 16.53
CA ALA A 301 -21.23 28.61 16.75
C ALA A 301 -22.04 28.69 15.44
N GLU A 302 -21.44 29.15 14.35
CA GLU A 302 -22.09 29.22 13.05
C GLU A 302 -22.44 27.84 12.46
N ALA A 303 -21.55 26.86 12.64
CA ALA A 303 -21.80 25.47 12.25
C ALA A 303 -22.99 24.87 13.02
N LEU A 304 -23.15 25.20 14.31
CA LEU A 304 -24.30 24.78 15.10
C LEU A 304 -25.61 25.43 14.63
N ARG A 305 -25.59 26.75 14.35
CA ARG A 305 -26.76 27.45 13.80
C ARG A 305 -27.21 26.84 12.47
N THR A 306 -26.27 26.54 11.58
CA THR A 306 -26.54 25.86 10.30
C THR A 306 -27.19 24.49 10.49
N GLN A 307 -26.80 23.77 11.54
CA GLN A 307 -27.37 22.47 11.92
C GLN A 307 -28.67 22.59 12.73
N ARG A 308 -29.21 23.81 12.95
CA ARG A 308 -30.36 24.12 13.81
C ARG A 308 -30.16 23.64 15.26
N ARG A 309 -28.92 23.70 15.74
CA ARG A 309 -28.54 23.43 17.13
C ARG A 309 -28.25 24.73 17.86
N ASP A 310 -28.42 24.71 19.17
CA ASP A 310 -28.22 25.88 20.04
C ASP A 310 -26.70 26.14 20.24
N PRO A 311 -26.16 27.28 19.76
CA PRO A 311 -24.76 27.63 19.95
C PRO A 311 -24.43 28.08 21.39
N ASP A 312 -25.44 28.38 22.23
CA ASP A 312 -25.24 28.77 23.62
C ASP A 312 -25.14 27.53 24.55
N ASN A 313 -25.42 26.34 24.04
CA ASN A 313 -25.12 25.10 24.75
C ASN A 313 -23.60 24.87 24.81
N GLU A 314 -23.03 24.98 26.01
CA GLU A 314 -21.57 24.91 26.22
C GLU A 314 -20.93 23.60 25.75
N ASN A 315 -21.60 22.47 25.93
CA ASN A 315 -21.07 21.16 25.54
C ASN A 315 -21.01 21.02 24.02
N ASP A 316 -22.09 21.43 23.35
CA ASP A 316 -22.18 21.40 21.89
C ASP A 316 -21.18 22.36 21.25
N LEU A 317 -21.06 23.58 21.80
CA LEU A 317 -20.09 24.56 21.34
C LEU A 317 -18.67 24.05 21.52
N LYS A 318 -18.32 23.49 22.68
CA LYS A 318 -16.99 22.92 22.93
C LYS A 318 -16.61 21.84 21.91
N ILE A 319 -17.53 20.94 21.57
CA ILE A 319 -17.32 19.91 20.56
C ILE A 319 -17.14 20.55 19.17
N ALA A 320 -17.97 21.54 18.82
CA ALA A 320 -17.86 22.26 17.56
C ALA A 320 -16.52 23.00 17.43
N VAL A 321 -16.08 23.72 18.46
CA VAL A 321 -14.77 24.41 18.49
C VAL A 321 -13.62 23.42 18.33
N ALA A 322 -13.65 22.29 19.02
CA ALA A 322 -12.62 21.25 18.88
C ALA A 322 -12.56 20.68 17.45
N ARG A 323 -13.72 20.53 16.80
CA ARG A 323 -13.82 20.12 15.40
C ARG A 323 -13.22 21.18 14.46
N GLU A 324 -13.57 22.45 14.63
CA GLU A 324 -13.04 23.55 13.80
C GLU A 324 -11.52 23.68 13.94
N ARG A 325 -10.99 23.60 15.17
CA ARG A 325 -9.54 23.56 15.40
C ARG A 325 -8.88 22.39 14.67
N LYS A 326 -9.50 21.21 14.69
CA LYS A 326 -8.97 20.02 14.00
C LYS A 326 -8.97 20.18 12.48
N ILE A 327 -10.04 20.77 11.92
CA ILE A 327 -10.13 21.06 10.48
C ILE A 327 -9.03 22.04 10.09
N TRP A 328 -8.93 23.18 10.79
CA TRP A 328 -7.91 24.18 10.54
C TRP A 328 -6.49 23.62 10.60
N LEU A 329 -6.18 22.84 11.64
CA LEU A 329 -4.85 22.25 11.82
C LEU A 329 -4.55 21.26 10.69
N ASN A 330 -5.53 20.45 10.28
CA ASN A 330 -5.39 19.54 9.16
C ASN A 330 -5.10 20.29 7.85
N ASP A 331 -5.82 21.38 7.57
CA ASP A 331 -5.66 22.17 6.35
C ASP A 331 -4.28 22.85 6.29
N VAL A 332 -3.87 23.48 7.40
CA VAL A 332 -2.54 24.11 7.52
C VAL A 332 -1.43 23.08 7.32
N LEU A 333 -1.51 21.94 8.00
CA LEU A 333 -0.50 20.89 7.88
C LEU A 333 -0.51 20.18 6.53
N THR A 334 -1.64 20.15 5.84
CA THR A 334 -1.72 19.63 4.46
C THR A 334 -0.96 20.57 3.52
N LYS A 335 -1.19 21.89 3.63
CA LYS A 335 -0.46 22.90 2.84
C LYS A 335 1.05 22.84 3.09
N LEU A 336 1.47 22.87 4.36
CA LEU A 336 2.88 22.83 4.74
C LEU A 336 3.56 21.53 4.29
N GLY A 337 2.85 20.40 4.35
CA GLY A 337 3.35 19.12 3.84
C GLY A 337 3.52 19.11 2.32
N MET A 338 2.65 19.79 1.57
CA MET A 338 2.79 19.93 0.12
C MET A 338 3.95 20.85 -0.24
N GLU A 339 4.08 22.01 0.43
CA GLU A 339 5.17 22.96 0.24
C GLU A 339 6.54 22.31 0.46
N ARG A 340 6.70 21.50 1.53
CA ARG A 340 7.95 20.73 1.76
C ARG A 340 8.21 19.68 0.69
N ALA A 341 7.19 18.90 0.32
CA ALA A 341 7.35 17.87 -0.71
C ALA A 341 7.80 18.50 -2.03
N GLU A 342 7.16 19.60 -2.43
CA GLU A 342 7.51 20.38 -3.61
C GLU A 342 8.92 20.96 -3.53
N HIS A 343 9.32 21.52 -2.38
CA HIS A 343 10.65 22.07 -2.18
C HIS A 343 11.75 21.07 -2.52
N TRP A 344 11.60 19.80 -2.13
CA TRP A 344 12.56 18.74 -2.42
C TRP A 344 12.32 17.99 -3.74
N GLY A 345 11.21 18.29 -4.44
CA GLY A 345 10.89 17.75 -5.76
C GLY A 345 9.96 16.52 -5.79
N TRP A 346 9.30 16.18 -4.69
CA TRP A 346 8.22 15.19 -4.67
C TRP A 346 6.89 15.79 -5.09
N THR A 347 6.01 14.98 -5.68
CA THR A 347 4.71 15.44 -6.22
C THR A 347 3.70 15.78 -5.12
N ASN A 348 3.77 15.10 -3.98
CA ASN A 348 2.88 15.34 -2.85
C ASN A 348 3.49 14.81 -1.53
N THR A 349 2.80 15.08 -0.42
CA THR A 349 3.23 14.66 0.93
C THR A 349 3.27 13.14 1.09
N TYR A 350 2.46 12.38 0.35
CA TYR A 350 2.47 10.92 0.40
C TYR A 350 3.77 10.34 -0.16
N THR A 351 4.17 10.70 -1.37
CA THR A 351 5.40 10.21 -2.00
C THR A 351 6.64 10.62 -1.20
N TYR A 352 6.64 11.86 -0.72
CA TYR A 352 7.68 12.41 0.15
C TYR A 352 7.84 11.59 1.44
N THR A 353 6.76 11.39 2.19
CA THR A 353 6.83 10.66 3.48
C THR A 353 7.05 9.16 3.31
N LYS A 354 6.67 8.57 2.17
CA LYS A 354 7.04 7.18 1.82
C LYS A 354 8.54 7.07 1.55
N SER A 355 9.13 8.01 0.82
CA SER A 355 10.59 8.07 0.62
C SER A 355 11.33 8.18 1.96
N LEU A 356 10.91 9.07 2.87
CA LEU A 356 11.48 9.14 4.22
C LEU A 356 11.39 7.81 4.98
N GLY A 357 10.28 7.07 4.83
CA GLY A 357 10.12 5.74 5.40
C GLY A 357 11.11 4.70 4.85
N GLU A 358 11.37 4.72 3.54
CA GLU A 358 12.40 3.86 2.94
C GLU A 358 13.80 4.19 3.47
N GLN A 359 14.12 5.48 3.59
CA GLN A 359 15.42 5.94 4.09
C GLN A 359 15.66 5.49 5.53
N ILE A 360 14.64 5.55 6.40
CA ILE A 360 14.72 5.00 7.76
C ILE A 360 15.05 3.50 7.72
N ILE A 361 14.33 2.73 6.91
CA ILE A 361 14.52 1.26 6.84
C ILE A 361 15.92 0.93 6.32
N LEU A 362 16.34 1.56 5.23
CA LEU A 362 17.59 1.25 4.54
C LEU A 362 18.83 1.83 5.22
N SER A 363 18.66 2.80 6.13
CA SER A 363 19.74 3.27 7.01
C SER A 363 20.12 2.26 8.11
N ASP A 364 19.25 1.28 8.38
CA ASP A 364 19.49 0.27 9.41
C ASP A 364 20.04 -1.02 8.79
N THR A 365 21.28 -1.38 9.18
CA THR A 365 21.94 -2.60 8.72
C THR A 365 21.76 -3.80 9.65
N SER A 366 21.07 -3.63 10.77
CA SER A 366 20.81 -4.68 11.78
C SER A 366 19.64 -5.59 11.41
N VAL A 367 18.71 -5.10 10.58
CA VAL A 367 17.56 -5.86 10.10
C VAL A 367 17.70 -6.13 8.60
N SER A 368 17.63 -7.40 8.19
CA SER A 368 17.56 -7.76 6.77
C SER A 368 16.22 -7.29 6.19
N SER A 369 16.29 -6.24 5.37
CA SER A 369 15.13 -5.53 4.83
C SER A 369 15.12 -5.51 3.31
N THR A 370 13.93 -5.50 2.72
CA THR A 370 13.70 -5.26 1.30
C THR A 370 12.54 -4.29 1.11
N ILE A 371 12.60 -3.48 0.05
CA ILE A 371 11.56 -2.53 -0.35
C ILE A 371 10.93 -3.01 -1.66
N VAL A 372 9.61 -3.03 -1.71
CA VAL A 372 8.84 -3.30 -2.93
C VAL A 372 8.13 -2.01 -3.34
N ARG A 373 8.33 -1.54 -4.56
CA ARG A 373 7.79 -0.25 -5.06
C ARG A 373 6.74 -0.48 -6.16
N PRO A 374 5.51 -0.91 -5.82
CA PRO A 374 4.46 -1.05 -6.82
C PRO A 374 4.10 0.31 -7.44
N SER A 375 3.69 0.29 -8.72
CA SER A 375 2.99 1.38 -9.40
C SER A 375 1.50 1.36 -9.04
N VAL A 376 0.62 1.82 -9.93
CA VAL A 376 -0.82 1.86 -9.65
C VAL A 376 -1.36 0.44 -9.57
N VAL A 377 -1.77 -0.02 -8.40
CA VAL A 377 -2.43 -1.34 -8.27
C VAL A 377 -3.90 -1.22 -8.64
N GLU A 378 -4.36 -2.02 -9.59
CA GLU A 378 -5.70 -1.90 -10.17
C GLU A 378 -6.54 -3.17 -10.00
N SER A 379 -7.75 -3.12 -10.56
CA SER A 379 -8.71 -4.21 -10.61
C SER A 379 -8.06 -5.50 -11.14
N SER A 380 -8.24 -6.62 -10.44
CA SER A 380 -7.50 -7.83 -10.74
C SER A 380 -7.91 -8.48 -12.07
N ILE A 381 -6.93 -8.94 -12.84
CA ILE A 381 -7.18 -9.70 -14.09
C ILE A 381 -7.68 -11.12 -13.79
N ARG A 382 -7.16 -11.76 -12.74
CA ARG A 382 -7.42 -13.19 -12.45
C ARG A 382 -7.69 -13.50 -10.98
N PHE A 383 -6.85 -13.04 -10.06
CA PHE A 383 -6.98 -13.34 -8.64
C PHE A 383 -7.27 -12.07 -7.85
N PRO A 384 -8.29 -12.03 -6.97
CA PRO A 384 -9.12 -13.16 -6.54
C PRO A 384 -10.14 -13.64 -7.60
N PHE A 385 -10.66 -12.72 -8.43
CA PHE A 385 -11.45 -13.00 -9.62
C PHE A 385 -11.40 -11.80 -10.58
N PRO A 386 -11.69 -11.97 -11.87
CA PRO A 386 -11.62 -10.87 -12.83
C PRO A 386 -12.49 -9.67 -12.42
N GLY A 387 -11.89 -8.47 -12.44
CA GLY A 387 -12.55 -7.20 -12.12
C GLY A 387 -12.69 -6.88 -10.63
N TRP A 388 -12.18 -7.71 -9.72
CA TRP A 388 -12.22 -7.38 -8.30
C TRP A 388 -11.39 -6.13 -7.98
N ASN A 389 -12.02 -5.16 -7.29
CA ASN A 389 -11.39 -3.95 -6.80
C ASN A 389 -11.95 -3.63 -5.40
N GLU A 390 -11.13 -3.05 -4.52
CA GLU A 390 -11.59 -2.57 -3.22
C GLU A 390 -11.88 -1.08 -3.28
N GLY A 391 -13.17 -0.76 -3.49
CA GLY A 391 -13.69 0.59 -3.49
C GLY A 391 -13.41 1.35 -4.79
N PHE A 392 -13.53 2.67 -4.71
CA PHE A 392 -13.41 3.59 -5.85
C PHE A 392 -12.05 4.30 -5.80
N ASN A 393 -10.98 3.54 -5.99
CA ASN A 393 -9.60 4.01 -5.88
C ASN A 393 -8.87 3.92 -7.22
N THR A 394 -7.63 4.42 -7.28
CA THR A 394 -6.70 4.25 -8.41
C THR A 394 -7.27 4.72 -9.76
N THR A 395 -7.36 3.85 -10.77
CA THR A 395 -7.90 4.21 -12.09
C THR A 395 -9.40 3.98 -12.21
N ALA A 396 -10.07 3.42 -11.19
CA ALA A 396 -11.54 3.27 -11.20
C ALA A 396 -12.28 4.61 -11.42
N PRO A 397 -11.84 5.77 -10.88
CA PRO A 397 -12.36 7.07 -11.27
C PRO A 397 -12.22 7.39 -12.76
N LEU A 398 -11.07 7.07 -13.36
CA LEU A 398 -10.84 7.29 -14.81
C LEU A 398 -11.77 6.41 -15.64
N MET A 399 -11.90 5.12 -15.29
CA MET A 399 -12.85 4.21 -15.91
C MET A 399 -14.29 4.72 -15.81
N TYR A 400 -14.69 5.20 -14.63
CA TYR A 400 -16.02 5.76 -14.43
C TYR A 400 -16.26 7.03 -15.27
N LEU A 401 -15.29 7.94 -15.34
CA LEU A 401 -15.37 9.14 -16.17
C LEU A 401 -15.54 8.77 -17.65
N MET A 402 -14.76 7.81 -18.15
CA MET A 402 -14.88 7.29 -19.50
C MET A 402 -16.27 6.69 -19.77
N LEU A 403 -16.80 5.89 -18.83
CA LEU A 403 -18.17 5.35 -18.90
C LEU A 403 -19.25 6.44 -18.89
N LYS A 404 -18.99 7.60 -18.27
CA LYS A 404 -19.87 8.78 -18.29
C LYS A 404 -19.72 9.64 -19.55
N GLY A 405 -18.89 9.21 -20.51
CA GLY A 405 -18.72 9.90 -21.78
C GLY A 405 -17.68 11.01 -21.76
N HIS A 406 -16.84 11.11 -20.72
CA HIS A 406 -15.64 11.94 -20.79
C HIS A 406 -14.68 11.34 -21.83
N ARG A 407 -14.33 12.13 -22.84
CA ARG A 407 -13.46 11.71 -23.95
C ARG A 407 -12.01 12.16 -23.80
N SER A 408 -11.72 12.98 -22.79
CA SER A 408 -10.39 13.52 -22.53
C SER A 408 -9.87 12.98 -21.20
N VAL A 409 -8.69 12.36 -21.25
CA VAL A 409 -7.90 11.99 -20.07
C VAL A 409 -6.68 12.90 -20.06
N PRO A 410 -6.27 13.49 -18.91
CA PRO A 410 -5.05 14.28 -18.85
C PRO A 410 -3.84 13.35 -18.98
N MET A 411 -3.36 13.17 -20.22
CA MET A 411 -2.22 12.33 -20.59
C MET A 411 -1.44 13.06 -21.68
N GLY A 412 -0.10 13.10 -21.57
CA GLY A 412 0.77 13.55 -22.65
C GLY A 412 1.07 12.41 -23.63
N GLU A 413 1.48 12.73 -24.86
CA GLU A 413 1.86 11.72 -25.87
C GLU A 413 2.99 10.80 -25.36
N ASP A 414 3.82 11.30 -24.45
CA ASP A 414 4.99 10.61 -23.88
C ASP A 414 4.78 10.15 -22.43
N THR A 415 3.55 10.15 -21.93
CA THR A 415 3.25 9.76 -20.54
C THR A 415 2.90 8.27 -20.46
N ALA A 416 3.82 7.44 -19.97
CA ALA A 416 3.52 6.06 -19.65
C ALA A 416 2.68 5.96 -18.36
N LEU A 417 1.54 5.26 -18.43
CA LEU A 417 0.75 4.87 -17.27
C LEU A 417 1.03 3.40 -16.95
N ASP A 418 1.82 3.16 -15.90
CA ASP A 418 2.10 1.82 -15.40
C ASP A 418 1.09 1.40 -14.32
N VAL A 419 0.54 0.20 -14.51
CA VAL A 419 -0.56 -0.36 -13.71
C VAL A 419 -0.34 -1.85 -13.49
N ILE A 420 -0.50 -2.31 -12.24
CA ILE A 420 -0.29 -3.71 -11.81
C ILE A 420 -1.63 -4.35 -11.42
#